data_AF-A0A2G9UUU3-F1
#
_entry.id   AF-A0A2G9UUU3-F1
#
_cell.length_a   1.000
_cell.length_b   1.000
_cell.length_c   1.000
_cell.angle_alpha   90.00
_cell.angle_beta   90.00
_cell.angle_gamma   90.00
#
_symmetry.space_group_name_H-M   'P 1'
#
loop_
_entity.id
_entity.type
_entity.pdbx_description
1 polymer ?
#
loop_
_entity_poly.entity_id
_entity_poly.type
_entity_poly.pdbx_seq_one_letter_code
_entity_poly.pdbx_strand_id
1 'polypeptide(L)'
;MMRAKTHAKQISQVSAVLLETTKLLVKGYRTHTGWCNNLKFPGYANAFSPLRHLLPPVYEDGFDAPRSRAKSGRPLPNPRRVRRFILFPISIRVDPSFESGACR
;
A
#
# COMPACT_ATOMS: atom_id res chain seq x y z
N MET A 1 34.06 -20.55 16.33
CA MET A 1 32.71 -20.31 15.75
C MET A 1 31.71 -20.10 16.87
N MET A 2 31.00 -18.95 16.89
CA MET A 2 30.06 -18.59 17.97
C MET A 2 28.81 -19.50 17.90
N ARG A 3 28.63 -20.37 18.90
CA ARG A 3 27.41 -21.18 19.04
C ARG A 3 26.27 -20.28 19.50
N ALA A 4 25.14 -20.33 18.80
CA ALA A 4 23.93 -19.63 19.22
C ALA A 4 23.51 -20.08 20.62
N LYS A 5 23.22 -19.10 21.49
CA LYS A 5 22.74 -19.37 22.86
C LYS A 5 21.44 -20.17 22.78
N THR A 6 21.36 -21.25 23.54
CA THR A 6 20.19 -22.15 23.60
C THR A 6 18.88 -21.40 23.88
N HIS A 7 18.92 -20.38 24.74
CA HIS A 7 17.78 -19.51 25.01
C HIS A 7 17.29 -18.73 23.78
N ALA A 8 18.18 -18.24 22.93
CA ALA A 8 17.78 -17.53 21.71
C ALA A 8 17.11 -18.48 20.70
N LYS A 9 17.58 -19.73 20.63
CA LYS A 9 16.97 -20.78 19.82
C LYS A 9 15.57 -21.14 20.34
N GLN A 10 15.40 -21.27 21.65
CA GLN A 10 14.10 -21.54 22.28
C GLN A 10 13.12 -20.38 22.06
N ILE A 11 13.56 -19.13 22.20
CA ILE A 11 12.72 -17.94 21.93
C ILE A 11 12.25 -17.94 20.47
N SER A 12 13.13 -18.24 19.50
CA SER A 12 12.72 -18.35 18.09
C SER A 12 11.69 -19.46 17.85
N GLN A 13 11.85 -20.61 18.51
CA GLN A 13 10.93 -21.74 18.39
C GLN A 13 9.55 -21.43 19.00
N VAL A 14 9.51 -20.82 20.19
CA VAL A 14 8.26 -20.41 20.83
C VAL A 14 7.55 -19.34 20.00
N SER A 15 8.29 -18.39 19.43
CA SER A 15 7.69 -17.37 18.55
C SER A 15 7.10 -17.96 17.26
N ALA A 16 7.72 -19.00 16.69
CA ALA A 16 7.20 -19.70 15.53
C ALA A 16 5.90 -20.46 15.87
N VAL A 17 5.86 -21.15 17.01
CA VAL A 17 4.67 -21.86 17.51
C VAL A 17 3.54 -20.89 17.86
N LEU A 18 3.83 -19.72 18.44
CA LEU A 18 2.82 -18.68 18.69
C LEU A 18 2.24 -18.11 17.37
N LEU A 19 3.07 -17.94 16.34
CA LEU A 19 2.62 -17.52 15.00
C LEU A 19 1.77 -18.61 14.28
N GLU A 20 1.99 -19.88 14.61
CA GLU A 20 1.26 -21.00 14.02
C GLU A 20 -0.08 -21.25 14.72
N THR A 21 -0.10 -21.11 16.06
CA THR A 21 -1.32 -21.22 16.87
C THR A 21 -2.30 -20.07 16.64
N THR A 22 -1.81 -18.85 16.37
CA THR A 22 -2.66 -17.72 15.94
C THR A 22 -3.32 -17.93 14.57
N LYS A 23 -2.71 -18.68 13.65
CA LYS A 23 -3.37 -19.08 12.39
C LYS A 23 -4.53 -20.05 12.61
N LEU A 24 -4.42 -20.93 13.60
CA LEU A 24 -5.43 -21.96 13.89
C LEU A 24 -6.58 -21.47 14.77
N LEU A 25 -6.32 -20.54 15.69
CA LEU A 25 -7.36 -19.91 16.53
C LEU A 25 -8.29 -18.96 15.75
N VAL A 26 -7.90 -18.56 14.53
CA VAL A 26 -8.64 -17.64 13.65
C VAL A 26 -9.38 -18.39 12.53
N LYS A 27 -9.85 -19.62 12.79
CA LYS A 27 -10.56 -20.44 11.77
C LYS A 27 -11.92 -19.86 11.30
N GLY A 28 -12.41 -18.76 11.88
CA GLY A 28 -13.68 -18.14 11.51
C GLY A 28 -13.63 -16.67 11.05
N TYR A 29 -12.48 -15.98 11.19
CA TYR A 29 -12.40 -14.54 10.95
C TYR A 29 -11.14 -14.15 10.18
N ARG A 30 -11.11 -12.94 9.64
CA ARG A 30 -9.92 -12.41 8.93
C ARG A 30 -8.95 -11.81 9.94
N THR A 31 -7.65 -11.97 9.70
CA THR A 31 -6.63 -11.26 10.48
C THR A 31 -6.62 -9.77 10.12
N HIS A 32 -6.39 -8.88 11.08
CA HIS A 32 -6.28 -7.42 10.83
C HIS A 32 -5.15 -7.07 9.85
N THR A 33 -4.09 -7.87 9.87
CA THR A 33 -2.92 -7.70 8.99
C THR A 33 -3.16 -8.16 7.55
N GLY A 34 -4.22 -8.94 7.27
CA GLY A 34 -4.44 -9.62 5.98
C GLY A 34 -3.68 -10.94 5.83
N TRP A 35 -2.81 -11.29 6.79
CA TRP A 35 -2.01 -12.51 6.77
C TRP A 35 -2.87 -13.77 6.64
N CYS A 36 -2.40 -14.72 5.82
CA CYS A 36 -3.05 -16.00 5.54
C CYS A 36 -4.42 -15.92 4.85
N ASN A 37 -4.81 -14.77 4.28
CA ASN A 37 -6.01 -14.70 3.42
C ASN A 37 -5.86 -15.57 2.16
N ASN A 38 -4.64 -15.67 1.61
CA ASN A 38 -4.30 -16.61 0.55
C ASN A 38 -3.52 -17.81 1.13
N LEU A 39 -4.11 -19.00 1.10
CA LEU A 39 -3.52 -20.21 1.69
C LEU A 39 -2.23 -20.67 1.00
N LYS A 40 -2.09 -20.41 -0.31
CA LYS A 40 -0.88 -20.75 -1.07
C LYS A 40 0.24 -19.72 -0.86
N PHE A 41 -0.14 -18.45 -0.75
CA PHE A 41 0.77 -17.32 -0.61
C PHE A 41 0.33 -16.40 0.54
N PRO A 42 0.60 -16.79 1.81
CA PRO A 42 0.04 -16.11 2.99
C PRO A 42 0.51 -14.67 3.19
N GLY A 43 1.53 -14.24 2.45
CA GLY A 43 2.06 -12.87 2.44
C GLY A 43 1.33 -11.90 1.50
N TYR A 44 0.43 -12.38 0.65
CA TYR A 44 -0.20 -11.55 -0.38
C TYR A 44 -1.27 -10.63 0.21
N ALA A 45 -1.25 -9.37 -0.25
CA ALA A 45 -2.18 -8.32 0.16
C ALA A 45 -2.19 -8.05 1.67
N ASN A 46 -1.05 -8.28 2.33
CA ASN A 46 -0.89 -7.89 3.72
C ASN A 46 -0.78 -6.37 3.85
N ALA A 47 -1.28 -5.84 4.96
CA ALA A 47 -1.04 -4.47 5.36
C ALA A 47 0.47 -4.21 5.51
N PHE A 48 0.88 -2.95 5.29
CA PHE A 48 2.29 -2.52 5.36
C PHE A 48 3.26 -3.27 4.42
N SER A 49 2.74 -3.91 3.38
CA SER A 49 3.54 -4.46 2.29
C SER A 49 3.62 -3.47 1.12
N PRO A 50 4.70 -3.49 0.33
CA PRO A 50 4.82 -2.62 -0.84
C PRO A 50 3.72 -2.93 -1.86
N LEU A 51 3.23 -1.88 -2.53
CA LEU A 51 2.28 -2.05 -3.63
C LEU A 51 2.93 -2.84 -4.77
N ARG A 52 2.16 -3.73 -5.37
CA ARG A 52 2.64 -4.55 -6.48
C ARG A 52 2.55 -3.76 -7.78
N HIS A 53 3.67 -3.61 -8.45
CA HIS A 53 3.75 -2.89 -9.73
C HIS A 53 3.46 -3.87 -10.89
N LEU A 54 2.48 -3.54 -11.74
CA LEU A 54 2.21 -4.30 -12.98
C LEU A 54 3.18 -3.93 -14.10
N LEU A 55 3.74 -2.72 -14.06
CA LEU A 55 4.73 -2.20 -14.99
C LEU A 55 5.92 -1.65 -14.21
N PRO A 56 7.13 -1.61 -14.80
CA PRO A 56 8.29 -1.00 -14.17
C PRO A 56 7.99 0.45 -13.73
N PRO A 57 8.41 0.85 -12.51
CA PRO A 57 8.28 2.24 -12.10
C PRO A 57 9.12 3.16 -12.99
N VAL A 58 8.67 4.40 -13.19
CA VAL A 58 9.40 5.41 -13.98
C VAL A 58 9.57 6.66 -13.13
N TYR A 59 10.78 6.83 -12.61
CA TYR A 59 11.23 8.01 -11.87
C TYR A 59 12.10 8.92 -12.77
N GLU A 60 12.39 10.14 -12.32
CA GLU A 60 13.26 11.06 -13.09
C GLU A 60 14.71 10.58 -13.11
N ASP A 61 15.20 10.11 -11.96
CA ASP A 61 16.56 9.61 -11.71
C ASP A 61 16.66 8.07 -11.81
N GLY A 62 15.54 7.40 -12.02
CA GLY A 62 15.43 5.94 -12.04
C GLY A 62 15.35 5.29 -10.65
N PHE A 63 15.26 6.06 -9.57
CA PHE A 63 15.23 5.52 -8.20
C PHE A 63 14.02 5.98 -7.39
N ASP A 64 13.99 7.23 -6.94
CA ASP A 64 12.92 7.76 -6.07
C ASP A 64 12.46 9.18 -6.43
N ALA A 65 13.19 9.90 -7.29
CA ALA A 65 12.83 11.26 -7.64
C ALA A 65 11.54 11.29 -8.50
N PRO A 66 10.51 12.05 -8.10
CA PRO A 66 9.29 12.16 -8.89
C PRO A 66 9.60 12.79 -10.25
N ARG A 67 8.92 12.29 -11.29
CA ARG A 67 9.09 12.78 -12.66
C ARG A 67 8.83 14.29 -12.75
N SER A 68 9.73 14.98 -13.45
CA SER A 68 9.63 16.40 -13.77
C SER A 68 9.38 16.65 -15.26
N ARG A 69 9.71 15.67 -16.13
CA ARG A 69 9.59 15.79 -17.59
C ARG A 69 8.65 14.75 -18.19
N ALA A 70 7.92 15.11 -19.23
CA ALA A 70 7.13 14.20 -20.06
C ALA A 70 8.03 13.25 -20.86
N LYS A 71 7.46 12.17 -21.43
CA LYS A 71 8.19 11.29 -22.37
C LYS A 71 8.77 12.05 -23.57
N SER A 72 8.17 13.19 -23.93
CA SER A 72 8.63 14.10 -24.98
C SER A 72 9.80 15.01 -24.56
N GLY A 73 10.29 14.90 -23.32
CA GLY A 73 11.37 15.75 -22.77
C GLY A 73 10.92 17.12 -22.26
N ARG A 74 9.68 17.54 -22.54
CA ARG A 74 9.11 18.81 -22.04
C ARG A 74 8.81 18.74 -20.53
N PRO A 75 8.86 19.85 -19.77
CA PRO A 75 8.50 19.85 -18.36
C PRO A 75 7.02 19.49 -18.16
N LEU A 76 6.73 18.72 -17.10
CA LEU A 76 5.36 18.39 -16.70
C LEU A 76 4.64 19.64 -16.18
N PRO A 77 3.34 19.78 -16.47
CA PRO A 77 2.57 20.91 -15.97
C PRO A 77 2.41 20.85 -14.45
N ASN A 78 2.33 22.02 -13.81
CA ASN A 78 2.05 22.11 -12.38
C ASN A 78 0.70 21.41 -12.06
N PRO A 79 0.66 20.48 -11.09
CA PRO A 79 -0.57 19.76 -10.71
C PRO A 79 -1.76 20.68 -10.39
N ARG A 80 -1.51 21.86 -9.79
CA ARG A 80 -2.59 22.84 -9.50
C ARG A 80 -3.18 23.45 -10.76
N ARG A 81 -2.36 23.65 -11.80
CA ARG A 81 -2.84 24.14 -13.11
C ARG A 81 -3.67 23.07 -13.81
N VAL A 82 -3.23 21.82 -13.78
CA VAL A 82 -4.00 20.69 -14.31
C VAL A 82 -5.36 20.59 -13.62
N ARG A 83 -5.39 20.67 -12.28
CA ARG A 83 -6.66 20.70 -11.52
C ARG A 83 -7.58 21.83 -11.97
N ARG A 84 -7.07 23.06 -12.05
CA ARG A 84 -7.86 24.27 -12.32
C ARG A 84 -8.37 24.37 -13.75
N PHE A 85 -7.57 23.93 -14.73
CA PHE A 85 -7.88 24.16 -16.14
C PHE A 85 -8.39 22.93 -16.88
N ILE A 86 -8.16 21.72 -16.34
CA ILE A 86 -8.55 20.46 -16.98
C ILE A 86 -9.65 19.77 -16.17
N LEU A 87 -9.42 19.51 -14.88
CA LEU A 87 -10.34 18.69 -14.08
C LEU A 87 -11.56 19.47 -13.55
N PHE A 88 -11.35 20.71 -13.12
CA PHE A 88 -12.39 21.62 -12.63
C PHE A 88 -12.28 22.98 -13.31
N PRO A 89 -12.69 23.08 -14.59
CA PRO A 89 -12.81 24.37 -15.23
C PRO A 89 -13.78 25.25 -14.43
N ILE A 90 -13.48 26.54 -14.37
CA ILE A 90 -14.22 27.58 -13.62
C ILE A 90 -15.71 27.65 -14.00
N SER A 91 -16.11 27.02 -15.11
CA SER A 91 -17.48 26.94 -15.61
C SER A 91 -18.30 25.75 -15.12
N ILE A 92 -17.74 24.79 -14.35
CA ILE A 92 -18.56 23.76 -13.70
C ILE A 92 -19.28 24.41 -12.53
N ARG A 93 -20.53 24.83 -12.77
CA ARG A 93 -21.51 25.12 -11.73
C ARG A 93 -21.53 23.91 -10.80
N VAL A 94 -21.10 24.08 -9.55
CA VAL A 94 -21.40 23.10 -8.52
C VAL A 94 -22.92 23.11 -8.41
N ASP A 95 -23.57 21.99 -8.76
CA ASP A 95 -25.00 21.87 -8.55
C ASP A 95 -25.24 21.99 -7.03
N PRO A 96 -26.02 22.99 -6.57
CA PRO A 96 -26.22 23.25 -5.15
C PRO A 96 -27.00 22.14 -4.41
N SER A 97 -27.39 21.07 -5.11
CA SER A 97 -28.10 19.92 -4.55
C SER A 97 -27.21 18.91 -3.83
N PHE A 98 -25.88 19.00 -3.93
CA PHE A 98 -24.97 18.03 -3.29
C PHE A 98 -24.67 18.32 -1.79
N GLU A 99 -25.13 19.44 -1.24
CA GLU A 99 -24.93 19.78 0.19
C GLU A 99 -25.90 19.06 1.16
N SER A 100 -26.93 18.36 0.70
CA SER A 100 -27.93 17.74 1.60
C SER A 100 -27.62 16.28 1.99
N GLY A 101 -26.42 15.77 1.69
CA GLY A 101 -26.04 14.37 1.89
C GLY A 101 -25.05 14.11 3.03
N ALA A 102 -25.04 14.91 4.10
CA ALA A 102 -24.28 14.56 5.30
C ALA A 102 -25.01 13.43 6.04
N CYS A 103 -24.42 12.24 6.08
CA CYS A 103 -24.82 11.18 7.01
C CYS A 103 -24.74 11.75 8.44
N ARG A 104 -25.89 11.85 9.10
CA ARG A 104 -25.98 11.94 10.56
C ARG A 104 -25.68 10.59 11.19
#